data_AF-A0A914PEF6-F1
#
_entry.id   AF-A0A914PEF6-F1
#
_cell.length_a   1.000
_cell.length_b   1.000
_cell.length_c   1.000
_cell.angle_alpha   90.00
_cell.angle_beta   90.00
_cell.angle_gamma   90.00
#
_symmetry.space_group_name_H-M   'P 1'
#
loop_
_entity.id
_entity.type
_entity.pdbx_description
1 polymer ?
#
loop_
_entity_poly.entity_id
_entity_poly.type
_entity_poly.pdbx_seq_one_letter_code
_entity_poly.pdbx_strand_id
1 'polypeptide(L)'
;MTLNLRKAGSNILRDGVEIGRLPVLQHWIRTRNTVSFLLSNGTYQCNFNYDHSKIIICPLMGAATLIDSNQTFHTYKLSTLVSSGAPKELTDRLTFSLNYIKKLQEIISQRKD
;
A
#
# COMPACT_ATOMS: atom_id res chain seq x y z
N MET A 1 6.94 9.53 17.82
CA MET A 1 7.14 8.22 17.17
C MET A 1 8.55 7.64 17.37
N THR A 2 9.48 8.30 18.07
CA THR A 2 10.91 7.98 18.04
C THR A 2 11.39 6.89 19.01
N LEU A 3 10.66 6.64 20.11
CA LEU A 3 11.14 5.73 21.17
C LEU A 3 10.69 4.28 21.00
N ASN A 4 9.44 4.06 20.57
CA ASN A 4 8.77 2.74 20.68
C ASN A 4 8.35 2.14 19.34
N LEU A 5 8.65 2.80 18.21
CA LEU A 5 8.20 2.36 16.88
C LEU A 5 9.39 2.12 15.96
N ARG A 6 9.32 1.04 15.17
CA ARG A 6 10.31 0.75 14.14
C ARG A 6 9.95 1.46 12.83
N LYS A 7 10.96 1.95 12.11
CA LYS A 7 10.79 2.52 10.76
C LYS A 7 10.59 1.39 9.75
N ALA A 8 9.39 1.25 9.20
CA ALA A 8 9.15 0.34 8.08
C ALA A 8 9.96 0.77 6.86
N GLY A 9 10.64 -0.17 6.20
CA GLY A 9 11.49 0.14 5.04
C GLY A 9 12.75 0.93 5.37
N SER A 10 13.31 0.74 6.57
CA SER A 10 14.63 1.30 6.93
C SER A 10 15.76 0.91 5.97
N ASN A 11 15.61 -0.22 5.26
CA ASN A 11 16.66 -0.79 4.42
C ASN A 11 16.55 -0.36 2.94
N ILE A 12 15.58 0.48 2.58
CA ILE A 12 15.43 0.99 1.21
C ILE A 12 16.36 2.17 1.00
N LEU A 13 17.25 2.06 0.02
CA LEU A 13 17.96 3.19 -0.55
C LEU A 13 17.00 3.99 -1.43
N ARG A 14 16.83 5.28 -1.16
CA ARG A 14 16.10 6.19 -2.05
C ARG A 14 17.05 6.63 -3.16
N ASP A 15 16.84 6.13 -4.37
CA ASP A 15 17.41 6.74 -5.56
C ASP A 15 16.43 7.83 -6.06
N GLY A 16 16.75 9.09 -5.80
CA GLY A 16 16.01 10.22 -6.37
C GLY A 16 15.98 11.48 -5.51
N VAL A 17 16.07 12.62 -6.19
CA VAL A 17 15.84 13.98 -5.64
C VAL A 17 14.36 14.11 -5.27
N GLU A 18 14.04 14.78 -4.16
CA GLU A 18 12.66 15.11 -3.73
C GLU A 18 11.99 16.13 -4.67
N ILE A 19 11.78 15.76 -5.94
CA ILE A 19 11.10 16.59 -6.92
C ILE A 19 9.61 16.22 -6.90
N GLY A 20 8.90 16.64 -5.86
CA GLY A 20 7.47 16.39 -5.75
C GLY A 20 6.85 16.92 -4.47
N ARG A 21 5.56 17.29 -4.52
CA ARG A 21 4.81 17.69 -3.32
C ARG A 21 4.72 16.50 -2.37
N LEU A 22 5.15 16.70 -1.12
CA LEU A 22 5.07 15.67 -0.09
C LEU A 22 3.60 15.23 0.08
N PRO A 23 3.30 13.92 -0.04
CA PRO A 23 1.93 13.45 0.10
C PRO A 23 1.48 13.55 1.56
N VAL A 24 0.20 13.85 1.77
CA VAL A 24 -0.45 13.84 3.09
C VAL A 24 -1.42 12.67 3.18
N LEU A 25 -1.74 12.24 4.41
CA LEU A 25 -2.76 11.23 4.63
C LEU A 25 -4.14 11.80 4.30
N GLN A 26 -4.82 11.22 3.32
CA GLN A 26 -6.16 11.65 2.92
C GLN A 26 -7.24 10.85 3.66
N HIS A 27 -7.10 9.52 3.70
CA HIS A 27 -8.02 8.63 4.40
C HIS A 27 -7.27 7.49 5.07
N TRP A 28 -7.84 6.96 6.17
CA TRP A 28 -7.35 5.75 6.80
C TRP A 28 -8.49 4.92 7.35
N ILE A 29 -8.27 3.61 7.48
CA ILE A 29 -9.15 2.71 8.23
C ILE A 29 -8.31 1.74 9.04
N ARG A 30 -8.87 1.29 10.16
CA ARG A 30 -8.34 0.18 10.92
C ARG A 30 -9.38 -0.93 10.99
N THR A 31 -8.94 -2.16 10.75
CA THR A 31 -9.69 -3.37 11.05
C THR A 31 -9.02 -4.09 12.22
N ARG A 32 -9.53 -5.26 12.61
CA ARG A 32 -8.85 -6.13 13.60
C ARG A 32 -7.43 -6.49 13.16
N ASN A 33 -7.25 -6.77 11.86
CA ASN A 33 -6.03 -7.39 11.35
C ASN A 33 -5.20 -6.45 10.47
N THR A 34 -5.71 -5.26 10.13
CA THR A 34 -5.02 -4.35 9.21
C THR A 34 -5.19 -2.89 9.57
N VAL A 35 -4.26 -2.06 9.09
CA VAL A 35 -4.44 -0.61 8.99
C VAL A 35 -4.13 -0.20 7.56
N SER A 36 -5.07 0.48 6.92
CA SER A 36 -4.93 0.95 5.54
C SER A 36 -4.92 2.47 5.47
N PHE A 37 -4.15 3.00 4.53
CA PHE A 37 -3.92 4.42 4.31
C PHE A 37 -4.09 4.73 2.81
N LEU A 38 -4.77 5.83 2.51
CA LEU A 38 -4.78 6.43 1.17
C LEU A 38 -4.15 7.81 1.28
N LEU A 39 -3.08 8.02 0.52
CA LEU A 39 -2.34 9.27 0.47
C LEU A 39 -2.88 10.19 -0.64
N SER A 40 -2.64 11.49 -0.50
CA SER A 40 -3.13 12.52 -1.43
C SER A 40 -2.60 12.41 -2.86
N ASN A 41 -1.54 11.62 -3.09
CA ASN A 41 -1.01 11.32 -4.43
C ASN A 41 -1.60 10.02 -5.01
N GLY A 42 -2.62 9.44 -4.37
CA GLY A 42 -3.26 8.20 -4.79
C GLY A 42 -2.53 6.94 -4.32
N THR A 43 -1.37 7.04 -3.67
CA THR A 43 -0.69 5.86 -3.11
C THR A 43 -1.54 5.24 -2.00
N TYR A 44 -1.82 3.95 -2.15
CA TYR A 44 -2.47 3.15 -1.15
C TYR A 44 -1.44 2.32 -0.39
N GLN A 45 -1.57 2.22 0.93
CA GLN A 45 -0.76 1.33 1.76
C GLN A 45 -1.64 0.54 2.71
N CYS A 46 -1.40 -0.75 2.87
CA CYS A 46 -2.01 -1.57 3.90
C CYS A 46 -0.94 -2.30 4.70
N ASN A 47 -1.03 -2.22 6.03
CA ASN A 47 -0.17 -2.93 6.97
C ASN A 47 -0.98 -4.07 7.60
N PHE A 48 -0.47 -5.30 7.53
CA PHE A 48 -1.10 -6.49 8.10
C PHE A 48 -0.48 -6.78 9.48
N ASN A 49 -1.32 -6.89 10.50
CA ASN A 49 -0.88 -7.01 11.90
C ASN A 49 -0.40 -8.42 12.25
N TYR A 50 -0.88 -9.44 11.55
CA TYR A 50 -0.62 -10.85 11.88
C TYR A 50 0.79 -11.31 11.47
N ASP A 51 1.23 -10.94 10.27
CA ASP A 51 2.52 -11.37 9.69
C ASP A 51 3.48 -10.21 9.44
N HIS A 52 3.10 -8.99 9.82
CA HIS A 52 3.83 -7.75 9.57
C HIS A 52 4.12 -7.43 8.10
N SER A 53 3.49 -8.14 7.17
CA SER A 53 3.55 -7.84 5.74
C SER A 53 2.86 -6.50 5.43
N LYS A 54 3.25 -5.88 4.32
CA LYS A 54 2.67 -4.61 3.87
C LYS A 54 2.54 -4.62 2.36
N ILE A 55 1.47 -4.02 1.85
CA ILE A 55 1.33 -3.77 0.42
C ILE A 55 1.22 -2.27 0.20
N ILE A 56 1.96 -1.77 -0.79
CA ILE A 56 1.95 -0.37 -1.22
C ILE A 56 1.61 -0.38 -2.71
N ILE A 57 0.53 0.29 -3.11
CA ILE A 57 0.06 0.37 -4.50
C ILE A 57 0.21 1.81 -4.97
N CYS A 58 0.97 2.01 -6.05
CA CYS A 58 1.18 3.31 -6.66
C CYS A 58 0.51 3.35 -8.04
N PRO A 59 -0.62 4.08 -8.21
CA PRO A 59 -1.33 4.12 -9.48
C PRO A 59 -0.51 4.79 -10.58
N LEU A 60 0.28 5.82 -10.26
CA LEU A 60 1.11 6.53 -11.24
C LEU A 60 2.19 5.64 -11.86
N MET A 61 2.70 4.66 -11.10
CA MET A 61 3.69 3.69 -11.59
C MET A 61 3.04 2.42 -12.13
N GLY A 62 1.72 2.25 -11.98
CA GLY A 62 1.03 1.00 -12.28
C GLY A 62 1.67 -0.20 -11.56
N ALA A 63 2.08 -0.02 -10.30
CA ALA A 63 2.91 -0.98 -9.59
C ALA A 63 2.43 -1.23 -8.15
N ALA A 64 2.74 -2.41 -7.64
CA ALA A 64 2.54 -2.80 -6.24
C ALA A 64 3.85 -3.30 -5.63
N THR A 65 4.18 -2.80 -4.44
CA THR A 65 5.30 -3.26 -3.62
C THR A 65 4.77 -4.08 -2.45
N LEU A 66 5.18 -5.34 -2.37
CA LEU A 66 5.01 -6.20 -1.20
C LEU A 66 6.26 -6.08 -0.32
N ILE A 67 6.04 -5.79 0.95
CA ILE A 67 7.05 -5.94 2.01
C ILE A 67 6.64 -7.19 2.74
N ASP A 68 7.38 -8.28 2.57
CA ASP A 68 7.05 -9.56 3.18
C ASP A 68 7.33 -9.56 4.70
N SER A 69 7.05 -10.69 5.35
CA SER A 69 7.31 -10.87 6.79
C SER A 69 8.80 -10.82 7.15
N ASN A 70 9.69 -11.07 6.19
CA ASN A 70 11.15 -10.95 6.33
C ASN A 70 11.65 -9.52 6.08
N GLN A 71 10.74 -8.57 5.83
CA GLN A 71 11.04 -7.18 5.47
C GLN A 71 11.79 -7.04 4.13
N THR A 72 11.62 -8.04 3.25
CA THR A 72 12.11 -8.01 1.86
C THR A 72 11.13 -7.25 0.99
N PHE A 73 11.68 -6.42 0.10
CA PHE A 73 10.91 -5.58 -0.81
C PHE A 73 10.79 -6.24 -2.18
N HIS A 74 9.57 -6.46 -2.63
CA HIS A 74 9.28 -6.94 -3.97
C HIS A 74 8.34 -5.99 -4.67
N THR A 75 8.81 -5.30 -5.70
CA THR A 75 8.00 -4.38 -6.51
C THR A 75 7.64 -5.02 -7.84
N TYR A 76 6.34 -5.04 -8.14
CA TYR A 76 5.77 -5.67 -9.33
C TYR A 76 5.02 -4.65 -10.16
N LYS A 77 5.26 -4.62 -11.46
CA LYS A 77 4.36 -3.95 -12.41
C LYS A 77 3.07 -4.74 -12.49
N LEU A 78 1.93 -4.08 -12.32
CA LEU A 78 0.62 -4.72 -12.37
C LEU A 78 0.35 -5.38 -13.72
N SER A 79 0.81 -4.77 -14.82
CA SER A 79 0.72 -5.35 -16.16
C SER A 79 1.45 -6.69 -16.29
N THR A 80 2.62 -6.82 -15.67
CA THR A 80 3.39 -8.07 -15.65
C THR A 80 2.69 -9.16 -14.83
N LEU A 81 2.04 -8.80 -13.72
CA LEU A 81 1.28 -9.77 -12.92
C LEU A 81 0.10 -10.36 -13.70
N VAL A 82 -0.54 -9.56 -14.55
CA VAL A 82 -1.63 -10.03 -15.43
C VAL A 82 -1.12 -11.04 -16.45
N SER A 83 0.05 -10.82 -17.04
CA SER A 83 0.59 -11.70 -18.08
C SER A 83 1.29 -12.96 -17.54
N SER A 84 1.89 -12.87 -16.35
CA SER A 84 2.81 -13.90 -15.84
C SER A 84 2.34 -14.55 -14.54
N GLY A 85 1.18 -14.13 -14.02
CA GLY A 85 0.68 -14.55 -12.72
C GLY A 85 1.36 -13.83 -11.56
N ALA A 86 0.86 -14.10 -10.36
CA ALA A 86 1.33 -13.50 -9.12
C ALA A 86 1.48 -14.57 -8.03
N PRO A 87 2.47 -14.43 -7.13
CA PRO A 87 2.53 -15.26 -5.92
C PRO A 87 1.21 -15.16 -5.14
N LYS A 88 0.78 -16.27 -4.54
CA LYS A 88 -0.51 -16.35 -3.80
C LYS A 88 -0.62 -15.23 -2.76
N GLU A 89 0.45 -14.99 -2.00
CA GLU A 89 0.47 -13.92 -1.00
C GLU A 89 0.14 -12.56 -1.62
N LEU A 90 0.83 -12.18 -2.70
CA LEU A 90 0.58 -10.92 -3.40
C LEU A 90 -0.87 -10.82 -3.89
N THR A 91 -1.42 -11.89 -4.46
CA THR A 91 -2.81 -11.96 -4.91
C THR A 91 -3.80 -11.75 -3.76
N ASP A 92 -3.59 -12.41 -2.61
CA ASP A 92 -4.45 -12.26 -1.43
C ASP A 92 -4.41 -10.81 -0.91
N ARG A 93 -3.22 -10.21 -0.87
CA ARG A 93 -3.02 -8.83 -0.40
C ARG A 93 -3.62 -7.81 -1.36
N LEU A 94 -3.49 -8.00 -2.68
CA LEU A 94 -4.14 -7.17 -3.70
C LEU A 94 -5.66 -7.28 -3.65
N THR A 95 -6.19 -8.50 -3.50
CA THR A 95 -7.64 -8.74 -3.39
C THR A 95 -8.24 -8.05 -2.17
N PHE A 96 -7.58 -8.16 -1.01
CA PHE A 96 -7.97 -7.44 0.19
C PHE A 96 -7.96 -5.91 -0.03
N SER A 97 -6.89 -5.41 -0.64
CA SER A 97 -6.70 -3.98 -0.91
C SER A 97 -7.80 -3.42 -1.82
N LEU A 98 -8.19 -4.17 -2.86
CA LEU A 98 -9.26 -3.79 -3.77
C LEU A 98 -10.60 -3.59 -3.05
N ASN A 99 -10.94 -4.48 -2.11
CA ASN A 99 -12.17 -4.37 -1.33
C ASN A 99 -12.22 -3.07 -0.52
N TYR A 100 -11.08 -2.66 0.08
CA TYR A 100 -11.01 -1.39 0.77
C TYR A 100 -11.14 -0.19 -0.17
N ILE A 101 -10.41 -0.20 -1.29
CA ILE A 101 -10.44 0.89 -2.26
C ILE A 101 -11.85 1.09 -2.81
N LYS A 102 -12.56 0.00 -3.15
CA LYS A 102 -13.97 0.05 -3.59
C LYS A 102 -14.88 0.66 -2.51
N LYS A 103 -14.76 0.19 -1.26
CA LYS A 103 -15.53 0.73 -0.14
C LYS A 103 -15.25 2.23 0.10
N LEU A 104 -13.99 2.66 -0.04
CA LEU A 104 -13.66 4.09 0.02
C LEU A 104 -14.30 4.87 -1.13
N GLN A 105 -14.26 4.34 -2.36
CA GLN A 105 -14.86 4.98 -3.52
C GLN A 105 -16.37 5.17 -3.34
N GLU A 106 -17.07 4.17 -2.78
CA GLU A 106 -18.49 4.29 -2.43
C GLU A 106 -18.73 5.41 -1.41
N ILE A 107 -17.96 5.43 -0.32
CA ILE A 107 -18.07 6.47 0.73
C ILE A 107 -17.79 7.87 0.18
N ILE A 108 -16.78 8.02 -0.69
CA ILE A 108 -16.42 9.31 -1.28
C ILE A 108 -17.48 9.76 -2.28
N SER A 109 -18.05 8.84 -3.06
CA SER A 109 -19.08 9.15 -4.05
C SER A 109 -20.38 9.64 -3.40
N GLN A 110 -20.72 9.09 -2.23
CA GLN A 110 -21.90 9.48 -1.44
C GLN A 110 -21.79 10.85 -0.74
N ARG A 111 -20.60 11.47 -0.70
CA ARG A 111 -20.35 12.77 -0.04
C ARG A 111 -20.32 13.95 -1.02
N LYS A 112 -20.64 13.72 -2.29
CA LYS A 112 -20.65 14.74 -3.34
C LYS A 112 -22.03 15.40 -3.55
N ASP A 113 -22.98 15.09 -2.69
CA ASP A 113 -24.29 15.75 -2.56
C ASP A 113 -24.29 16.65 -1.31
#